data_AF-A1U019-F1
#
_entry.id   AF-A1U019-F1
#
_cell.length_a   1.000
_cell.length_b   1.000
_cell.length_c   1.000
_cell.angle_alpha   90.00
_cell.angle_beta   90.00
_cell.angle_gamma   90.00
#
_symmetry.space_group_name_H-M   'P 1'
#
loop_
_entity.id
_entity.type
_entity.pdbx_description
1 polymer ?
#
loop_
_entity_poly.entity_id
_entity_poly.type
_entity_poly.pdbx_seq_one_letter_code
_entity_poly.pdbx_strand_id
1 'polypeptide(L)'
;MVMDRQSWRYRDRPGPARVGKTTALETVSRHLCDRRQRPVPVFLTAVEKLDHPTIKSMNWQLCQDAEIKTTKNQTAYQLSSAFGQWLMDEAARHDVSQMVLLIDECQRLTPDQFNAFADLYNKLRKKKRYLLTVFVGNAQETSRLFEIMSSDAYAHIRGRFFNERWRFHGLRSLQEVRDCLAQYDTLPHPFDTDRSIVHGHLPEAMDSDFRLASAAPLFWSVFRDYQQRFKLTEWGMESFSITTNTLVADFLPKYGIENLNEEMVEEAVRISGLLPSMVSLDA
;
A
#
# COMPACT_ATOMS: atom_id res chain seq x y z
N MET A 1 19.77 19.63 -3.71
CA MET A 1 20.69 19.34 -2.60
C MET A 1 21.65 18.28 -3.12
N VAL A 2 22.95 18.59 -3.17
CA VAL A 2 23.98 17.80 -3.88
C VAL A 2 24.45 16.64 -3.01
N MET A 3 24.48 15.41 -3.53
CA MET A 3 25.40 14.30 -3.22
C MET A 3 25.24 13.25 -4.33
N ASP A 4 26.22 13.04 -5.21
CA ASP A 4 27.48 12.27 -5.10
C ASP A 4 27.34 10.93 -5.86
N ARG A 5 28.27 10.71 -6.80
CA ARG A 5 28.34 9.56 -7.71
C ARG A 5 29.28 8.53 -7.10
N GLN A 6 28.78 7.53 -6.38
CA GLN A 6 29.55 6.32 -6.10
C GLN A 6 28.70 5.04 -6.12
N SER A 7 29.10 4.13 -7.01
CA SER A 7 29.05 2.65 -6.92
C SER A 7 27.93 2.00 -6.11
N TRP A 8 26.92 1.46 -6.79
CA TRP A 8 25.92 0.59 -6.19
C TRP A 8 26.24 -0.88 -6.49
N ARG A 9 26.86 -1.57 -5.53
CA ARG A 9 26.85 -3.04 -5.48
C ARG A 9 25.52 -3.47 -4.85
N TYR A 10 24.62 -3.99 -5.68
CA TYR A 10 23.32 -4.54 -5.29
C TYR A 10 23.47 -5.64 -4.23
N ARG A 11 22.90 -5.42 -3.04
CA ARG A 11 22.55 -6.45 -2.05
C ARG A 11 21.23 -6.06 -1.40
N ASP A 12 20.14 -6.11 -2.16
CA ASP A 12 18.79 -5.99 -1.63
C ASP A 12 18.09 -7.34 -1.71
N ARG A 13 17.80 -7.93 -0.55
CA ARG A 13 16.85 -9.05 -0.44
C ARG A 13 15.42 -8.49 -0.49
N PRO A 14 14.51 -9.09 -1.27
CA PRO A 14 13.20 -8.54 -1.62
C PRO A 14 12.15 -8.65 -0.48
N GLY A 15 11.17 -7.74 -0.47
CA GLY A 15 10.00 -7.81 0.40
C GLY A 15 8.84 -8.43 -0.37
N PRO A 16 8.12 -9.44 0.16
CA PRO A 16 7.13 -10.21 -0.59
C PRO A 16 5.85 -9.41 -0.92
N ALA A 17 4.98 -9.98 -1.77
CA ALA A 17 3.59 -9.52 -1.93
C ALA A 17 2.87 -9.53 -0.56
N ARG A 18 1.83 -8.71 -0.38
CA ARG A 18 1.00 -8.61 0.85
C ARG A 18 1.62 -7.91 2.07
N VAL A 19 2.44 -6.89 1.83
CA VAL A 19 2.95 -5.96 2.88
C VAL A 19 1.89 -4.91 3.32
N GLY A 20 0.61 -5.11 3.02
CA GLY A 20 -0.44 -4.13 3.34
C GLY A 20 -0.49 -2.88 2.44
N LYS A 21 0.13 -2.93 1.24
CA LYS A 21 0.17 -1.81 0.28
C LYS A 21 -1.23 -1.29 -0.08
N THR A 22 -2.13 -2.18 -0.52
CA THR A 22 -3.48 -1.81 -0.93
C THR A 22 -4.30 -1.25 0.25
N THR A 23 -4.25 -1.90 1.42
CA THR A 23 -4.89 -1.39 2.65
C THR A 23 -4.36 -0.01 3.07
N ALA A 24 -3.05 0.21 2.92
CA ALA A 24 -2.46 1.53 3.19
C ALA A 24 -2.95 2.58 2.19
N LEU A 25 -3.08 2.24 0.90
CA LEU A 25 -3.61 3.16 -0.11
C LEU A 25 -5.08 3.53 0.15
N GLU A 26 -5.91 2.58 0.52
CA GLU A 26 -7.32 2.82 0.90
C GLU A 26 -7.44 3.68 2.16
N THR A 27 -6.54 3.48 3.12
CA THR A 27 -6.53 4.29 4.35
C THR A 27 -6.08 5.71 4.04
N VAL A 28 -5.00 5.88 3.27
CA VAL A 28 -4.48 7.19 2.87
C VAL A 28 -5.50 7.94 2.01
N SER A 29 -6.20 7.25 1.10
CA SER A 29 -7.18 7.89 0.22
C SER A 29 -8.33 8.55 0.99
N ARG A 30 -8.72 7.99 2.14
CA ARG A 30 -9.80 8.54 3.00
C ARG A 30 -9.36 9.71 3.87
N HIS A 31 -8.07 9.81 4.21
CA HIS A 31 -7.57 10.77 5.21
C HIS A 31 -6.70 11.88 4.63
N LEU A 32 -6.47 11.89 3.31
CA LEU A 32 -5.63 12.89 2.68
C LEU A 32 -6.32 14.27 2.71
N CYS A 33 -5.73 15.20 3.46
CA CYS A 33 -6.20 16.59 3.54
C CYS A 33 -5.09 17.57 3.15
N ASP A 34 -5.48 18.73 2.65
CA ASP A 34 -4.55 19.83 2.41
C ASP A 34 -4.15 20.52 3.73
N ARG A 35 -3.28 21.53 3.65
CA ARG A 35 -2.83 22.30 4.84
C ARG A 35 -3.97 23.01 5.59
N ARG A 36 -5.15 23.15 4.98
CA ARG A 36 -6.34 23.77 5.55
C ARG A 36 -7.37 22.72 5.99
N GLN A 37 -6.98 21.45 6.10
CA GLN A 37 -7.84 20.33 6.48
C GLN A 37 -9.01 20.11 5.49
N ARG A 38 -8.83 20.51 4.22
CA ARG A 38 -9.81 20.21 3.17
C ARG A 38 -9.47 18.85 2.54
N PRO A 39 -10.45 17.95 2.35
CA PRO A 39 -10.21 16.67 1.71
C PRO A 39 -9.61 16.86 0.31
N VAL A 40 -8.55 16.12 0.01
CA VAL A 40 -7.96 16.07 -1.33
C VAL A 40 -8.52 14.84 -2.03
N PRO A 41 -9.13 14.99 -3.22
CA PRO A 41 -9.67 13.85 -3.94
C PRO A 41 -8.55 12.88 -4.33
N VAL A 42 -8.76 11.62 -3.99
CA VAL A 42 -7.85 10.52 -4.31
C VAL A 42 -8.60 9.52 -5.17
N PHE A 43 -8.09 9.26 -6.37
CA PHE A 43 -8.58 8.19 -7.24
C PHE A 43 -7.63 7.00 -7.15
N LEU A 44 -8.15 5.85 -6.72
CA LEU A 44 -7.41 4.59 -6.62
C LEU A 44 -7.92 3.64 -7.70
N THR A 45 -7.00 3.09 -8.50
CA THR A 45 -7.27 2.06 -9.50
C THR A 45 -6.14 1.03 -9.49
N ALA A 46 -6.45 -0.22 -9.77
CA ALA A 46 -5.47 -1.28 -9.97
C ALA A 46 -5.37 -1.63 -11.46
N VAL A 47 -4.15 -1.69 -12.00
CA VAL A 47 -3.96 -1.96 -13.43
C VAL A 47 -4.41 -3.38 -13.77
N GLU A 48 -5.32 -3.49 -14.73
CA GLU A 48 -5.79 -4.79 -15.21
C GLU A 48 -4.83 -5.37 -16.24
N LYS A 49 -4.74 -6.71 -16.27
CA LYS A 49 -4.00 -7.39 -17.33
C LYS A 49 -4.89 -7.48 -18.56
N LEU A 50 -4.58 -6.66 -19.56
CA LEU A 50 -5.30 -6.61 -20.82
C LEU A 50 -4.57 -7.37 -21.93
N ASP A 51 -5.31 -7.99 -22.84
CA ASP A 51 -4.74 -8.69 -24.01
C ASP A 51 -3.98 -7.73 -24.95
N HIS A 52 -4.46 -6.48 -25.03
CA HIS A 52 -3.89 -5.44 -25.88
C HIS A 52 -3.64 -4.15 -25.09
N PRO A 53 -2.51 -4.06 -24.37
CA PRO A 53 -2.18 -2.90 -23.56
C PRO A 53 -1.79 -1.72 -24.46
N THR A 54 -2.66 -0.70 -24.51
CA THR A 54 -2.44 0.53 -25.28
C THR A 54 -2.74 1.76 -24.43
N ILE A 55 -2.31 2.94 -24.87
CA ILE A 55 -2.68 4.21 -24.23
C ILE A 55 -4.22 4.38 -24.20
N LYS A 56 -4.91 3.95 -25.28
CA LYS A 56 -6.38 3.99 -25.33
C LYS A 56 -6.98 3.07 -24.27
N SER A 57 -6.49 1.84 -24.15
CA SER A 57 -7.05 0.88 -23.19
C SER A 57 -6.83 1.33 -21.74
N MET A 58 -5.68 1.96 -21.43
CA MET A 58 -5.46 2.55 -20.10
C MET A 58 -6.44 3.70 -19.80
N ASN A 59 -6.60 4.64 -20.73
CA ASN A 59 -7.58 5.73 -20.53
C ASN A 59 -9.02 5.23 -20.47
N TRP A 60 -9.34 4.15 -21.18
CA TRP A 60 -10.64 3.52 -21.10
C TRP A 60 -10.87 2.91 -19.72
N GLN A 61 -9.92 2.13 -19.19
CA GLN A 61 -9.99 1.57 -17.85
C GLN A 61 -10.20 2.68 -16.78
N LEU A 62 -9.41 3.76 -16.83
CA LEU A 62 -9.59 4.90 -15.92
C LEU A 62 -11.01 5.48 -15.95
N CYS A 63 -11.64 5.54 -17.14
CA CYS A 63 -13.02 6.00 -17.25
C CYS A 63 -14.01 4.99 -16.67
N GLN A 64 -13.80 3.69 -16.89
CA GLN A 64 -14.67 2.65 -16.36
C GLN A 64 -14.63 2.59 -14.83
N ASP A 65 -13.43 2.65 -14.25
CA ASP A 65 -13.22 2.66 -12.79
C ASP A 65 -13.79 3.92 -12.12
N ALA A 66 -13.86 5.03 -12.86
CA ALA A 66 -14.52 6.26 -12.42
C ALA A 66 -16.02 6.32 -12.76
N GLU A 67 -16.60 5.22 -13.27
CA GLU A 67 -18.00 5.12 -13.72
C GLU A 67 -18.41 6.18 -14.76
N ILE A 68 -17.44 6.67 -15.54
CA ILE A 68 -17.66 7.64 -16.61
C ILE A 68 -18.22 6.89 -17.82
N LYS A 69 -19.36 7.35 -18.34
CA LYS A 69 -19.98 6.79 -19.54
C LYS A 69 -19.05 6.93 -20.75
N THR A 70 -18.61 5.81 -21.31
CA THR A 70 -17.77 5.75 -22.51
C THR A 70 -18.50 5.14 -23.71
N THR A 71 -18.00 5.40 -24.92
CA THR A 71 -18.44 4.76 -26.15
C THR A 71 -17.26 4.17 -26.92
N LYS A 72 -17.50 3.11 -27.70
CA LYS A 72 -16.43 2.35 -28.41
C LYS A 72 -15.58 3.22 -29.35
N ASN A 73 -16.17 4.27 -29.93
CA ASN A 73 -15.54 5.13 -30.94
C ASN A 73 -14.70 6.27 -30.34
N GLN A 74 -14.66 6.42 -29.01
CA GLN A 74 -13.84 7.46 -28.41
C GLN A 74 -12.34 7.20 -28.63
N THR A 75 -11.63 8.27 -28.95
CA THR A 75 -10.17 8.28 -29.05
C THR A 75 -9.54 8.29 -27.65
N ALA A 76 -8.26 7.91 -27.56
CA ALA A 76 -7.50 8.02 -26.30
C ALA A 76 -7.51 9.46 -25.75
N TYR A 77 -7.45 10.47 -26.63
CA TYR A 77 -7.53 11.87 -26.24
C TYR A 77 -8.89 12.24 -25.61
N GLN A 78 -10.00 11.78 -26.19
CA GLN A 78 -11.34 12.04 -25.67
C GLN A 78 -11.54 11.38 -24.30
N LEU A 79 -11.13 10.12 -24.14
CA LEU A 79 -11.18 9.41 -22.86
C LEU A 79 -10.35 10.10 -21.79
N SER A 80 -9.08 10.41 -22.10
CA SER A 80 -8.18 11.16 -21.21
C SER A 80 -8.75 12.52 -20.80
N SER A 81 -9.46 13.20 -21.71
CA SER A 81 -10.06 14.50 -21.42
C SER A 81 -11.33 14.37 -20.56
N ALA A 82 -12.13 13.33 -20.78
CA ALA A 82 -13.30 13.02 -19.94
C ALA A 82 -12.88 12.69 -18.51
N PHE A 83 -11.90 11.79 -18.34
CA PHE A 83 -11.34 11.46 -17.03
C PHE A 83 -10.69 12.66 -16.35
N GLY A 84 -9.93 13.47 -17.10
CA GLY A 84 -9.36 14.70 -16.56
C GLY A 84 -10.42 15.70 -16.11
N GLN A 85 -11.54 15.83 -16.83
CA GLN A 85 -12.66 16.67 -16.42
C GLN A 85 -13.30 16.16 -15.13
N TRP A 86 -13.56 14.86 -15.06
CA TRP A 86 -14.08 14.22 -13.86
C TRP A 86 -13.21 14.49 -12.63
N LEU A 87 -11.88 14.32 -12.73
CA LEU A 87 -10.95 14.65 -11.63
C LEU A 87 -11.03 16.11 -11.18
N MET A 88 -11.21 17.04 -12.12
CA MET A 88 -11.36 18.46 -11.79
C MET A 88 -12.70 18.75 -11.11
N ASP A 89 -13.75 18.05 -11.49
CA ASP A 89 -15.06 18.17 -10.86
C ASP A 89 -14.99 17.63 -9.42
N GLU A 90 -14.33 16.49 -9.18
CA GLU A 90 -14.03 15.98 -7.83
C GLU A 90 -13.29 17.03 -6.99
N ALA A 91 -12.21 17.61 -7.53
CA ALA A 91 -11.44 18.63 -6.83
C ALA A 91 -12.24 19.91 -6.55
N ALA A 92 -13.12 20.30 -7.47
CA ALA A 92 -13.99 21.45 -7.31
C ALA A 92 -15.02 21.25 -6.19
N ARG A 93 -15.55 20.02 -6.01
CA ARG A 93 -16.49 19.73 -4.90
C ARG A 93 -15.87 19.91 -3.52
N HIS A 94 -14.56 19.73 -3.41
CA HIS A 94 -13.82 19.93 -2.16
C HIS A 94 -13.09 21.30 -2.09
N ASP A 95 -13.32 22.20 -3.05
CA ASP A 95 -12.65 23.50 -3.16
C ASP A 95 -11.10 23.42 -3.13
N VAL A 96 -10.55 22.37 -3.77
CA VAL A 96 -9.11 22.15 -3.87
C VAL A 96 -8.63 22.17 -5.31
N SER A 97 -7.34 22.50 -5.48
CA SER A 97 -6.67 22.46 -6.78
C SER A 97 -5.81 21.21 -6.96
N GLN A 98 -5.69 20.40 -5.91
CA GLN A 98 -4.83 19.22 -5.83
C GLN A 98 -5.69 17.96 -5.99
N MET A 99 -5.16 16.97 -6.69
CA MET A 99 -5.73 15.63 -6.80
C MET A 99 -4.60 14.61 -6.70
N VAL A 100 -4.92 13.44 -6.19
CA VAL A 100 -3.98 12.31 -6.15
C VAL A 100 -4.55 11.15 -6.97
N LEU A 101 -3.68 10.54 -7.75
CA LEU A 101 -3.96 9.34 -8.54
C LEU A 101 -3.06 8.22 -8.05
N LEU A 102 -3.64 7.20 -7.43
CA LEU A 102 -2.96 6.01 -6.94
C LEU A 102 -3.18 4.89 -7.95
N ILE A 103 -2.10 4.38 -8.53
CA ILE A 103 -2.12 3.31 -9.53
C ILE A 103 -1.47 2.07 -8.91
N ASP A 104 -2.27 1.12 -8.46
CA ASP A 104 -1.80 -0.17 -7.94
C ASP A 104 -1.50 -1.15 -9.09
N GLU A 105 -0.70 -2.18 -8.82
CA GLU A 105 -0.25 -3.18 -9.80
C GLU A 105 0.48 -2.57 -11.03
N CYS A 106 1.24 -1.50 -10.83
CA CYS A 106 1.89 -0.73 -11.91
C CYS A 106 2.89 -1.54 -12.77
N GLN A 107 3.39 -2.67 -12.26
CA GLN A 107 4.24 -3.59 -13.01
C GLN A 107 3.57 -4.15 -14.28
N ARG A 108 2.24 -4.07 -14.37
CA ARG A 108 1.46 -4.52 -15.53
C ARG A 108 1.39 -3.50 -16.66
N LEU A 109 1.80 -2.26 -16.40
CA LEU A 109 1.84 -1.21 -17.41
C LEU A 109 2.95 -1.47 -18.42
N THR A 110 2.65 -1.20 -19.70
CA THR A 110 3.70 -1.06 -20.71
C THR A 110 4.34 0.33 -20.62
N PRO A 111 5.60 0.49 -21.06
CA PRO A 111 6.25 1.81 -21.12
C PRO A 111 5.39 2.88 -21.79
N ASP A 112 4.72 2.54 -22.91
CA ASP A 112 3.90 3.49 -23.64
C ASP A 112 2.64 3.92 -22.87
N GLN A 113 2.07 3.05 -22.04
CA GLN A 113 0.89 3.38 -21.24
C GLN A 113 1.18 4.47 -20.20
N PHE A 114 2.44 4.67 -19.78
CA PHE A 114 2.81 5.80 -18.94
C PHE A 114 2.53 7.16 -19.59
N ASN A 115 2.49 7.22 -20.93
CA ASN A 115 2.12 8.44 -21.64
C ASN A 115 0.69 8.89 -21.34
N ALA A 116 -0.22 7.96 -21.01
CA ALA A 116 -1.59 8.32 -20.60
C ALA A 116 -1.56 9.26 -19.37
N PHE A 117 -0.75 8.93 -18.36
CA PHE A 117 -0.60 9.73 -17.14
C PHE A 117 0.19 11.01 -17.37
N ALA A 118 1.22 10.96 -18.22
CA ALA A 118 2.00 12.14 -18.58
C ALA A 118 1.15 13.19 -19.32
N ASP A 119 0.31 12.75 -20.25
CA ASP A 119 -0.62 13.61 -20.97
C ASP A 119 -1.69 14.18 -20.05
N LEU A 120 -2.24 13.35 -19.15
CA LEU A 120 -3.21 13.79 -18.14
C LEU A 120 -2.62 14.87 -17.23
N TYR A 121 -1.42 14.64 -16.69
CA TYR A 121 -0.69 15.61 -15.88
C TYR A 121 -0.52 16.95 -16.62
N ASN A 122 -0.08 16.91 -17.88
CA ASN A 122 0.12 18.10 -18.70
C ASN A 122 -1.19 18.87 -18.95
N LYS A 123 -2.29 18.16 -19.22
CA LYS A 123 -3.62 18.76 -19.42
C LYS A 123 -4.09 19.47 -18.16
N LEU A 124 -3.98 18.84 -17.00
CA LEU A 124 -4.41 19.40 -15.72
C LEU A 124 -3.53 20.59 -15.30
N ARG A 125 -2.22 20.51 -15.52
CA ARG A 125 -1.28 21.60 -15.25
C ARG A 125 -1.62 22.86 -16.05
N LYS A 126 -1.97 22.72 -17.33
CA LYS A 126 -2.42 23.85 -18.18
C LYS A 126 -3.68 24.53 -17.62
N LYS A 127 -4.55 23.77 -16.94
CA LYS A 127 -5.75 24.26 -16.26
C LYS A 127 -5.48 24.74 -14.82
N LYS A 128 -4.22 24.90 -14.42
CA LYS A 128 -3.78 25.29 -13.05
C LYS A 128 -4.26 24.33 -11.96
N ARG A 129 -4.33 23.04 -12.29
CA ARG A 129 -4.64 21.96 -11.35
C ARG A 129 -3.41 21.08 -11.16
N TYR A 130 -3.22 20.57 -9.95
CA TYR A 130 -2.04 19.79 -9.56
C TYR A 130 -2.43 18.33 -9.40
N LEU A 131 -1.85 17.46 -10.23
CA LEU A 131 -2.00 16.01 -10.11
C LEU A 131 -0.71 15.41 -9.57
N LEU A 132 -0.81 14.69 -8.46
CA LEU A 132 0.23 13.77 -7.99
C LEU A 132 -0.17 12.36 -8.42
N THR A 133 0.69 11.68 -9.19
CA THR A 133 0.49 10.27 -9.53
C THR A 133 1.48 9.42 -8.76
N VAL A 134 0.98 8.44 -8.01
CA VAL A 134 1.79 7.48 -7.26
C VAL A 134 1.56 6.10 -7.85
N PHE A 135 2.63 5.48 -8.34
CA PHE A 135 2.61 4.11 -8.84
C PHE A 135 3.03 3.16 -7.73
N VAL A 136 2.22 2.14 -7.50
CA VAL A 136 2.44 1.10 -6.52
C VAL A 136 2.48 -0.23 -7.24
N GLY A 137 3.44 -1.07 -6.87
CA GLY A 137 3.64 -2.35 -7.52
C GLY A 137 4.45 -3.32 -6.68
N ASN A 138 4.54 -4.56 -7.15
CA ASN A 138 5.40 -5.56 -6.55
C ASN A 138 6.87 -5.29 -6.92
N ALA A 139 7.74 -5.17 -5.91
CA ALA A 139 9.16 -4.85 -6.12
C ALA A 139 9.87 -5.78 -7.12
N GLN A 140 9.58 -7.10 -7.10
CA GLN A 140 10.20 -8.05 -8.03
C GLN A 140 9.75 -7.80 -9.46
N GLU A 141 8.44 -7.66 -9.67
CA GLU A 141 7.87 -7.49 -11.01
C GLU A 141 8.16 -6.10 -11.59
N THR A 142 8.14 -5.06 -10.75
CA THR A 142 8.50 -3.70 -11.15
C THR A 142 9.98 -3.58 -11.53
N SER A 143 10.85 -4.46 -11.02
CA SER A 143 12.28 -4.45 -11.40
C SER A 143 12.48 -4.65 -12.91
N ARG A 144 11.72 -5.58 -13.50
CA ARG A 144 11.74 -5.81 -14.96
C ARG A 144 11.25 -4.58 -15.74
N LEU A 145 10.22 -3.92 -15.23
CA LEU A 145 9.75 -2.66 -15.81
C LEU A 145 10.85 -1.59 -15.77
N PHE A 146 11.56 -1.45 -14.64
CA PHE A 146 12.66 -0.50 -14.54
C PHE A 146 13.81 -0.78 -15.51
N GLU A 147 14.16 -2.05 -15.73
CA GLU A 147 15.17 -2.45 -16.72
C GLU A 147 14.79 -1.97 -18.13
N ILE A 148 13.53 -2.18 -18.53
CA ILE A 148 13.01 -1.70 -19.82
C ILE A 148 13.07 -0.16 -19.90
N MET A 149 12.65 0.52 -18.83
CA MET A 149 12.64 1.99 -18.71
C MET A 149 14.04 2.61 -18.64
N SER A 150 15.09 1.82 -18.47
CA SER A 150 16.48 2.30 -18.41
C SER A 150 17.05 2.65 -19.79
N SER A 151 16.43 2.19 -20.88
CA SER A 151 16.85 2.60 -22.23
C SER A 151 16.61 4.09 -22.50
N ASP A 152 17.35 4.66 -23.44
CA ASP A 152 17.20 6.07 -23.82
C ASP A 152 15.85 6.36 -24.51
N ALA A 153 15.23 5.34 -25.11
CA ALA A 153 13.90 5.44 -25.73
C ALA A 153 12.83 5.98 -24.76
N TYR A 154 12.96 5.67 -23.46
CA TYR A 154 12.00 6.06 -22.42
C TYR A 154 12.53 7.10 -21.43
N ALA A 155 13.63 7.79 -21.77
CA ALA A 155 14.25 8.79 -20.89
C ALA A 155 13.27 9.88 -20.42
N HIS A 156 12.35 10.29 -21.29
CA HIS A 156 11.33 11.30 -21.01
C HIS A 156 10.29 10.85 -19.98
N ILE A 157 9.93 9.55 -19.95
CA ILE A 157 9.00 8.98 -18.98
C ILE A 157 9.74 8.72 -17.66
N ARG A 158 10.95 8.17 -17.75
CA ARG A 158 11.82 7.92 -16.60
C ARG A 158 12.02 9.20 -15.77
N GLY A 159 12.40 10.30 -16.41
CA GLY A 159 12.60 11.59 -15.76
C GLY A 159 11.34 12.23 -15.17
N ARG A 160 10.14 11.68 -15.43
CA ARG A 160 8.88 12.17 -14.85
C ARG A 160 8.39 11.34 -13.68
N PHE A 161 8.43 10.01 -13.81
CA PHE A 161 7.77 9.12 -12.85
C PHE A 161 8.72 8.28 -11.99
N PHE A 162 9.99 8.18 -12.37
CA PHE A 162 10.94 7.23 -11.78
C PHE A 162 12.08 7.92 -11.00
N ASN A 163 11.89 9.19 -10.64
CA ASN A 163 12.91 9.97 -9.91
C ASN A 163 12.99 9.59 -8.43
N GLU A 164 11.84 9.33 -7.81
CA GLU A 164 11.73 9.00 -6.40
C GLU A 164 11.18 7.59 -6.25
N ARG A 165 11.81 6.78 -5.40
CA ARG A 165 11.41 5.39 -5.17
C ARG A 165 11.37 5.11 -3.68
N TRP A 166 10.26 4.55 -3.25
CA TRP A 166 10.03 4.17 -1.87
C TRP A 166 9.68 2.69 -1.83
N ARG A 167 10.39 1.95 -0.99
CA ARG A 167 10.09 0.54 -0.78
C ARG A 167 9.24 0.43 0.47
N PHE A 168 8.06 -0.19 0.32
CA PHE A 168 7.29 -0.64 1.46
C PHE A 168 7.99 -1.83 2.11
N HIS A 169 8.26 -1.70 3.38
CA HIS A 169 9.00 -2.67 4.18
C HIS A 169 8.07 -3.33 5.19
N GLY A 170 8.42 -4.54 5.61
CA GLY A 170 7.84 -5.13 6.81
C GLY A 170 8.29 -4.42 8.08
N LEU A 171 7.83 -4.89 9.23
CA LEU A 171 8.18 -4.33 10.55
C LEU A 171 9.66 -4.62 10.86
N ARG A 172 10.38 -3.59 11.30
CA ARG A 172 11.84 -3.58 11.53
C ARG A 172 12.23 -3.09 12.93
N SER A 173 11.27 -2.59 13.69
CA SER A 173 11.49 -2.08 15.04
C SER A 173 10.34 -2.40 15.97
N LEU A 174 10.64 -2.42 17.27
CA LEU A 174 9.65 -2.49 18.35
C LEU A 174 8.61 -1.38 18.23
N GLN A 175 9.01 -0.18 17.81
CA GLN A 175 8.09 0.96 17.70
C GLN A 175 7.07 0.72 16.59
N GLU A 176 7.49 0.23 15.42
CA GLU A 176 6.54 -0.09 14.32
C GLU A 176 5.57 -1.21 14.72
N VAL A 177 6.05 -2.24 15.45
CA VAL A 177 5.18 -3.27 16.01
C VAL A 177 4.13 -2.66 16.94
N ARG A 178 4.55 -1.77 17.85
CA ARG A 178 3.66 -1.07 18.77
C ARG A 178 2.63 -0.23 18.03
N ASP A 179 3.07 0.54 17.03
CA ASP A 179 2.19 1.41 16.25
C ASP A 179 1.14 0.60 15.50
N CYS A 180 1.51 -0.56 14.95
CA CYS A 180 0.57 -1.47 14.32
C CYS A 180 -0.41 -2.10 15.32
N LEU A 181 0.05 -2.58 16.49
CA LEU A 181 -0.84 -3.13 17.52
C LEU A 181 -1.80 -2.06 18.06
N ALA A 182 -1.37 -0.81 18.18
CA ALA A 182 -2.24 0.30 18.58
C ALA A 182 -3.43 0.49 17.62
N GLN A 183 -3.26 0.18 16.33
CA GLN A 183 -4.38 0.23 15.39
C GLN A 183 -5.46 -0.82 15.71
N TYR A 184 -5.12 -1.96 16.30
CA TYR A 184 -6.10 -2.96 16.74
C TYR A 184 -6.92 -2.50 17.94
N ASP A 185 -6.34 -1.62 18.76
CA ASP A 185 -7.01 -1.00 19.89
C ASP A 185 -8.01 0.08 19.42
N THR A 186 -7.66 0.85 18.37
CA THR A 186 -8.38 2.09 18.01
C THR A 186 -9.17 2.06 16.71
N LEU A 187 -8.71 1.34 15.67
CA LEU A 187 -9.40 1.35 14.38
C LEU A 187 -10.67 0.53 14.44
N PRO A 188 -11.81 1.08 13.99
CA PRO A 188 -13.02 0.31 13.94
C PRO A 188 -12.94 -0.84 12.92
N HIS A 189 -13.49 -1.99 13.30
CA HIS A 189 -13.48 -3.20 12.51
C HIS A 189 -14.77 -4.03 12.70
N PRO A 190 -15.55 -4.29 11.63
CA PRO A 190 -15.41 -3.74 10.28
C PRO A 190 -15.45 -2.21 10.24
N PHE A 191 -14.94 -1.60 9.16
CA PHE A 191 -14.72 -0.13 9.01
C PHE A 191 -15.97 0.76 9.23
N ASP A 192 -17.15 0.15 9.41
CA ASP A 192 -18.45 0.79 9.57
C ASP A 192 -19.08 0.52 10.95
N THR A 193 -18.28 0.11 11.93
CA THR A 193 -18.71 -0.10 13.32
C THR A 193 -18.04 0.90 14.26
N ASP A 194 -18.50 0.99 15.50
CA ASP A 194 -17.83 1.80 16.55
C ASP A 194 -16.86 0.95 17.41
N ARG A 195 -16.59 -0.30 17.00
CA ARG A 195 -15.81 -1.27 17.79
C ARG A 195 -14.52 -1.61 17.07
N SER A 196 -13.41 -1.58 17.79
CA SER A 196 -12.13 -2.08 17.29
C SER A 196 -12.08 -3.61 17.36
N ILE A 197 -11.06 -4.20 16.72
CA ILE A 197 -10.84 -5.66 16.74
C ILE A 197 -10.74 -6.16 18.18
N VAL A 198 -9.98 -5.45 19.02
CA VAL A 198 -9.83 -5.80 20.44
C VAL A 198 -11.17 -5.75 21.15
N HIS A 199 -11.96 -4.67 20.99
CA HIS A 199 -13.28 -4.57 21.63
C HIS A 199 -14.29 -5.61 21.10
N GLY A 200 -14.17 -6.03 19.85
CA GLY A 200 -15.04 -7.04 19.25
C GLY A 200 -14.82 -8.44 19.83
N HIS A 201 -13.57 -8.80 20.10
CA HIS A 201 -13.19 -10.15 20.56
C HIS A 201 -12.94 -10.25 22.07
N LEU A 202 -12.61 -9.14 22.73
CA LEU A 202 -12.26 -9.07 24.14
C LEU A 202 -13.13 -8.01 24.83
N PRO A 203 -14.43 -8.27 25.09
CA PRO A 203 -15.29 -7.31 25.78
C PRO A 203 -14.76 -6.91 27.16
N GLU A 204 -14.13 -7.86 27.85
CA GLU A 204 -13.49 -7.65 29.17
C GLU A 204 -12.35 -6.63 29.11
N ALA A 205 -11.72 -6.45 27.94
CA ALA A 205 -10.70 -5.43 27.76
C ALA A 205 -11.29 -4.00 27.80
N MET A 206 -12.59 -3.81 27.54
CA MET A 206 -13.26 -2.50 27.58
C MET A 206 -13.37 -1.94 29.00
N ASP A 207 -13.54 -2.83 29.99
CA ASP A 207 -13.68 -2.47 31.41
C ASP A 207 -12.32 -2.41 32.12
N SER A 208 -11.23 -2.59 31.36
CA SER A 208 -9.85 -2.58 31.85
C SER A 208 -9.01 -1.52 31.14
N ASP A 209 -7.84 -1.18 31.69
CA ASP A 209 -6.83 -0.34 31.03
C ASP A 209 -5.99 -1.12 30.00
N PHE A 210 -6.42 -2.33 29.61
CA PHE A 210 -5.68 -3.15 28.66
C PHE A 210 -5.59 -2.49 27.29
N ARG A 211 -4.38 -2.53 26.72
CA ARG A 211 -4.09 -2.12 25.35
C ARG A 211 -3.21 -3.17 24.72
N LEU A 212 -3.61 -3.71 23.57
CA LEU A 212 -2.81 -4.68 22.84
C LEU A 212 -1.44 -4.10 22.45
N ALA A 213 -1.35 -2.79 22.21
CA ALA A 213 -0.08 -2.08 22.00
C ALA A 213 0.96 -2.31 23.11
N SER A 214 0.53 -2.58 24.36
CA SER A 214 1.43 -2.90 25.48
C SER A 214 2.16 -4.23 25.29
N ALA A 215 1.62 -5.15 24.49
CA ALA A 215 2.20 -6.46 24.18
C ALA A 215 3.32 -6.40 23.12
N ALA A 216 3.60 -5.22 22.55
CA ALA A 216 4.63 -5.03 21.54
C ALA A 216 6.01 -5.62 21.90
N PRO A 217 6.51 -5.53 23.16
CA PRO A 217 7.76 -6.18 23.54
C PRO A 217 7.75 -7.70 23.37
N LEU A 218 6.62 -8.36 23.68
CA LEU A 218 6.46 -9.81 23.52
C LEU A 218 6.51 -10.21 22.04
N PHE A 219 5.75 -9.50 21.20
CA PHE A 219 5.78 -9.66 19.74
C PHE A 219 7.19 -9.47 19.18
N TRP A 220 7.85 -8.39 19.59
CA TRP A 220 9.18 -8.06 19.09
C TRP A 220 10.23 -9.08 19.50
N SER A 221 10.18 -9.57 20.74
CA SER A 221 11.07 -10.62 21.24
C SER A 221 10.98 -11.88 20.37
N VAL A 222 9.76 -12.38 20.17
CA VAL A 222 9.49 -13.55 19.31
C VAL A 222 9.94 -13.29 17.87
N PHE A 223 9.57 -12.16 17.27
CA PHE A 223 9.97 -11.86 15.89
C PHE A 223 11.48 -11.76 15.72
N ARG A 224 12.21 -11.26 16.72
CA ARG A 224 13.67 -11.16 16.69
C ARG A 224 14.35 -12.51 16.72
N ASP A 225 13.86 -13.45 17.52
CA ASP A 225 14.34 -14.84 17.52
C ASP A 225 14.17 -15.47 16.13
N TYR A 226 12.97 -15.34 15.54
CA TYR A 226 12.71 -15.80 14.17
C TYR A 226 13.57 -15.09 13.11
N GLN A 227 13.75 -13.77 13.20
CA GLN A 227 14.63 -13.02 12.30
C GLN A 227 16.07 -13.54 12.34
N GLN A 228 16.58 -13.89 13.53
CA GLN A 228 17.92 -14.45 13.68
C GLN A 228 18.01 -15.88 13.11
N ARG A 229 17.05 -16.75 13.48
CA ARG A 229 17.02 -18.15 13.04
C ARG A 229 16.90 -18.28 11.52
N PHE A 230 16.06 -17.47 10.89
CA PHE A 230 15.75 -17.55 9.47
C PHE A 230 16.40 -16.45 8.62
N LYS A 231 17.26 -15.62 9.22
CA LYS A 231 17.99 -14.52 8.55
C LYS A 231 17.06 -13.55 7.81
N LEU A 232 15.92 -13.25 8.43
CA LEU A 232 14.94 -12.29 7.90
C LEU A 232 15.36 -10.87 8.28
N THR A 233 15.23 -9.93 7.35
CA THR A 233 15.58 -8.51 7.58
C THR A 233 14.40 -7.66 8.03
N GLU A 234 13.18 -8.14 7.81
CA GLU A 234 11.92 -7.46 8.11
C GLU A 234 10.83 -8.50 8.39
N TRP A 235 9.81 -8.13 9.16
CA TRP A 235 8.67 -8.99 9.45
C TRP A 235 7.48 -8.64 8.55
N GLY A 236 6.97 -9.61 7.79
CA GLY A 236 5.87 -9.39 6.85
C GLY A 236 4.57 -8.96 7.55
N MET A 237 3.85 -8.00 6.98
CA MET A 237 2.57 -7.52 7.52
C MET A 237 1.48 -8.60 7.53
N GLU A 238 1.46 -9.50 6.56
CA GLU A 238 0.55 -10.66 6.55
C GLU A 238 0.82 -11.57 7.76
N SER A 239 2.08 -11.93 7.99
CA SER A 239 2.51 -12.72 9.16
C SER A 239 2.17 -12.03 10.47
N PHE A 240 2.42 -10.73 10.57
CA PHE A 240 2.01 -9.93 11.72
C PHE A 240 0.50 -9.97 11.95
N SER A 241 -0.30 -9.73 10.90
CA SER A 241 -1.74 -9.61 11.01
C SER A 241 -2.40 -10.94 11.37
N ILE A 242 -1.96 -12.06 10.76
CA ILE A 242 -2.48 -13.39 11.09
C ILE A 242 -2.10 -13.76 12.53
N THR A 243 -0.84 -13.56 12.93
CA THR A 243 -0.41 -13.80 14.32
C THR A 243 -1.26 -13.00 15.31
N THR A 244 -1.46 -11.71 15.04
CA THR A 244 -2.23 -10.81 15.92
C THR A 244 -3.71 -11.22 15.98
N ASN A 245 -4.31 -11.52 14.83
CA ASN A 245 -5.70 -11.99 14.74
C ASN A 245 -5.90 -13.30 15.50
N THR A 246 -5.02 -14.29 15.31
CA THR A 246 -5.07 -15.56 16.05
C THR A 246 -4.93 -15.33 17.55
N LEU A 247 -4.01 -14.45 17.97
CA LEU A 247 -3.84 -14.13 19.38
C LEU A 247 -5.13 -13.50 19.98
N VAL A 248 -5.69 -12.50 19.30
CA VAL A 248 -6.85 -11.73 19.79
C VAL A 248 -8.15 -12.53 19.70
N ALA A 249 -8.34 -13.33 18.65
CA ALA A 249 -9.58 -14.06 18.40
C ALA A 249 -9.63 -15.43 19.08
N ASP A 250 -8.48 -16.11 19.25
CA ASP A 250 -8.46 -17.51 19.72
C ASP A 250 -7.79 -17.68 21.09
N PHE A 251 -6.68 -16.99 21.35
CA PHE A 251 -5.88 -17.20 22.55
C PHE A 251 -6.36 -16.36 23.73
N LEU A 252 -6.43 -15.05 23.56
CA LEU A 252 -6.80 -14.12 24.63
C LEU A 252 -8.22 -14.39 25.19
N PRO A 253 -9.25 -14.72 24.38
CA PRO A 253 -10.56 -15.06 24.92
C PRO A 253 -10.57 -16.37 25.72
N LYS A 254 -9.63 -17.29 25.44
CA LYS A 254 -9.55 -18.60 26.09
C LYS A 254 -8.71 -18.59 27.37
N TYR A 255 -7.60 -17.86 27.34
CA TYR A 255 -6.60 -17.87 28.41
C TYR A 255 -6.59 -16.59 29.24
N GLY A 256 -7.33 -15.55 28.86
CA GLY A 256 -7.38 -14.27 29.57
C GLY A 256 -6.28 -13.30 29.15
N ILE A 257 -6.57 -12.01 29.25
CA ILE A 257 -5.66 -10.91 28.88
C ILE A 257 -4.49 -10.78 29.87
N GLU A 258 -4.70 -11.16 31.12
CA GLU A 258 -3.73 -11.13 32.21
C GLU A 258 -2.63 -12.20 32.08
N ASN A 259 -2.89 -13.26 31.31
CA ASN A 259 -1.94 -14.35 31.10
C ASN A 259 -1.12 -14.19 29.81
N LEU A 260 -1.29 -13.08 29.08
CA LEU A 260 -0.57 -12.80 27.84
C LEU A 260 0.96 -12.84 28.06
N ASN A 261 1.62 -13.73 27.35
CA ASN A 261 3.06 -13.97 27.46
C ASN A 261 3.69 -14.28 26.08
N GLU A 262 5.02 -14.47 26.05
CA GLU A 262 5.75 -14.76 24.81
C GLU A 262 5.36 -16.12 24.20
N GLU A 263 5.03 -17.13 25.00
CA GLU A 263 4.66 -18.48 24.52
C GLU A 263 3.35 -18.45 23.72
N MET A 264 2.36 -17.67 24.16
CA MET A 264 1.11 -17.47 23.41
C MET A 264 1.37 -16.80 22.06
N VAL A 265 2.29 -15.83 22.01
CA VAL A 265 2.68 -15.17 20.75
C VAL A 265 3.42 -16.15 19.85
N GLU A 266 4.36 -16.93 20.38
CA GLU A 266 5.10 -17.94 19.63
C GLU A 266 4.14 -19.00 19.05
N GLU A 267 3.18 -19.47 19.83
CA GLU A 267 2.18 -20.43 19.38
C GLU A 267 1.25 -19.83 18.30
N ALA A 268 0.82 -18.58 18.46
CA ALA A 268 0.07 -17.88 17.43
C ALA A 268 0.87 -17.76 16.11
N VAL A 269 2.18 -17.49 16.18
CA VAL A 269 3.06 -17.52 15.00
C VAL A 269 3.13 -18.92 14.40
N ARG A 270 3.26 -19.98 15.21
CA ARG A 270 3.29 -21.37 14.72
C ARG A 270 1.99 -21.77 14.02
N ILE A 271 0.84 -21.47 14.62
CA ILE A 271 -0.49 -21.76 14.08
C ILE A 271 -0.76 -20.97 12.80
N SER A 272 -0.22 -19.74 12.68
CA SER A 272 -0.35 -18.95 11.46
C SER A 272 0.22 -19.65 10.21
N GLY A 273 1.10 -20.66 10.39
CA GLY A 273 1.62 -21.49 9.30
C GLY A 273 2.58 -20.76 8.35
N LEU A 274 3.02 -19.54 8.67
CA LEU A 274 3.74 -18.66 7.75
C LEU A 274 5.26 -18.85 7.75
N LEU A 275 5.82 -19.51 8.75
CA LEU A 275 7.25 -19.77 8.84
C LEU A 275 7.79 -20.70 7.74
N PRO A 276 7.12 -21.83 7.39
CA PRO A 276 7.51 -22.63 6.24
C PRO A 276 7.45 -21.87 4.91
N SER A 277 6.46 -20.98 4.72
CA SER A 277 6.31 -20.18 3.49
C SER A 277 7.30 -19.02 3.35
N MET A 278 7.84 -18.48 4.45
CA MET A 278 8.87 -17.43 4.42
C MET A 278 10.28 -17.98 4.18
N VAL A 279 10.47 -19.29 4.35
CA VAL A 279 11.76 -19.99 4.22
C VAL A 279 11.86 -20.77 2.90
N SER A 280 10.74 -21.02 2.22
CA SER A 280 10.73 -21.76 0.94
C SER A 280 11.02 -20.85 -0.25
N LEU A 281 12.30 -20.66 -0.54
CA LEU A 281 12.91 -20.54 -1.87
C LEU A 281 14.43 -20.75 -1.72
N ASP A 282 14.81 -21.91 -1.19
CA ASP A 282 16.18 -22.45 -1.28
C ASP A 282 16.04 -23.98 -1.39
N ALA A 283 15.66 -24.45 -2.59
CA ALA A 283 15.96 -25.77 -3.11
C ALA A 283 16.34 -25.62 -4.58
#